data_AF-A0AAV1FAM3-F1
#
_entry.id   AF-A0AAV1FAM3-F1
#
_cell.length_a   1.000
_cell.length_b   1.000
_cell.length_c   1.000
_cell.angle_alpha   90.00
_cell.angle_beta   90.00
_cell.angle_gamma   90.00
#
_symmetry.space_group_name_H-M   'P 1'
#
loop_
_entity.id
_entity.type
_entity.pdbx_description
1 polymer ?
#
loop_
_entity_poly.entity_id
_entity_poly.type
_entity_poly.pdbx_seq_one_letter_code
_entity_poly.pdbx_strand_id
1 'polypeptide(L)'
;MAPQSVCIALRFYASGTYLYTVGDAEHLSKATVCGAIQRVSTALTELLDGFVAFPGHLPIQEIKEGFYTIAALHLKMEPDEADAIRFSRVHHLGKAKGDQQKPRPIGAKVTDSKMKSSIMSKGKELKNTVHSVSDQFPAEIMRRRRLLYPIMADARKSKKNFIELYIDGKLYRNPRVTYWLSCSGDEIVFHDTLEDLPCTSCLSAPVSGGNAVNIDVR
;
A
#
# COMPACT_ATOMS: atom_id res chain seq x y z
N MET A 1 13.34 23.37 39.34
CA MET A 1 11.89 23.65 39.24
C MET A 1 11.26 23.35 40.58
N ALA A 2 10.40 24.24 41.10
CA ALA A 2 9.70 23.96 42.35
C ALA A 2 8.77 22.73 42.16
N PRO A 3 8.80 21.72 43.04
CA PRO A 3 7.99 20.50 42.89
C PRO A 3 6.49 20.78 42.75
N GLN A 4 6.04 21.91 43.31
CA GLN A 4 4.67 22.39 43.25
C GLN A 4 4.17 22.66 41.82
N SER A 5 4.99 23.22 40.91
CA SER A 5 4.53 23.52 39.54
C SER A 5 4.24 22.26 38.72
N VAL A 6 4.98 21.19 38.99
CA VAL A 6 4.78 19.89 38.34
C VAL A 6 3.52 19.22 38.87
N CYS A 7 3.29 19.24 40.19
CA CYS A 7 2.07 18.70 40.81
C CYS A 7 0.80 19.39 40.29
N ILE A 8 0.83 20.72 40.16
CA ILE A 8 -0.28 21.52 39.61
C ILE A 8 -0.58 21.12 38.17
N ALA A 9 0.45 21.03 37.32
CA ALA A 9 0.28 20.65 35.93
C ALA A 9 -0.24 19.20 35.80
N LEU A 10 0.30 18.28 36.60
CA LEU A 10 -0.09 16.88 36.58
C LEU A 10 -1.55 16.68 37.03
N ARG A 11 -2.00 17.41 38.07
CA ARG A 11 -3.42 17.42 38.49
C ARG A 11 -4.32 18.00 37.39
N PHE A 12 -3.91 19.08 36.74
CA PHE A 12 -4.65 19.66 35.62
C PHE A 12 -4.80 18.68 34.45
N TYR A 13 -3.72 18.00 34.03
CA TYR A 13 -3.78 17.04 32.93
C TYR A 13 -4.54 15.75 33.29
N ALA A 14 -4.42 15.26 34.53
CA ALA A 14 -5.08 14.02 34.96
C ALA A 14 -6.58 14.20 35.22
N SER A 15 -6.99 15.36 35.77
CA SER A 15 -8.38 15.61 36.17
C SER A 15 -9.17 16.39 35.12
N GLY A 16 -8.51 17.10 34.19
CA GLY A 16 -9.17 17.95 33.19
C GLY A 16 -10.00 19.08 33.80
N THR A 17 -9.76 19.41 35.08
CA THR A 17 -10.54 20.38 35.84
C THR A 17 -10.18 21.82 35.49
N TYR A 18 -11.11 22.74 35.73
CA TYR A 18 -10.93 24.15 35.43
C TYR A 18 -9.79 24.79 36.25
N LEU A 19 -9.07 25.76 35.65
CA LEU A 19 -7.89 26.39 36.26
C LEU A 19 -8.14 26.99 37.66
N TYR A 20 -9.38 27.45 37.91
CA TYR A 20 -9.75 28.06 39.18
C TYR A 20 -9.85 27.02 40.30
N THR A 21 -10.42 25.84 40.03
CA THR A 21 -10.56 24.79 41.05
C THR A 21 -9.21 24.21 41.45
N VAL A 22 -8.25 24.16 40.51
CA VAL A 22 -6.87 23.78 40.79
C VAL A 22 -6.14 24.86 41.61
N GLY A 23 -6.41 26.14 41.30
CA GLY A 23 -5.87 27.27 42.05
C GLY A 23 -6.39 27.34 43.49
N ASP A 24 -7.69 27.14 43.68
CA ASP A 24 -8.33 27.17 45.00
C ASP A 24 -7.80 26.05 45.91
N ALA A 25 -7.55 24.85 45.36
CA ALA A 25 -7.01 23.71 46.09
C ALA A 25 -5.55 23.90 46.55
N GLU A 26 -4.78 24.74 45.87
CA GLU A 26 -3.36 25.02 46.17
C GLU A 26 -3.17 26.43 46.76
N HIS A 27 -4.26 27.17 47.01
CA HIS A 27 -4.26 28.57 47.44
C HIS A 27 -3.46 29.51 46.51
N LEU A 28 -3.55 29.28 45.21
CA LEU A 28 -2.82 30.03 44.18
C LEU A 28 -3.79 30.79 43.27
N SER A 29 -3.35 31.98 42.85
CA SER A 29 -4.09 32.74 41.85
C SER A 29 -4.12 31.99 40.51
N LYS A 30 -5.21 32.16 39.75
CA LYS A 30 -5.34 31.62 38.38
C LYS A 30 -4.14 31.94 37.50
N ALA A 31 -3.57 33.16 37.63
CA ALA A 31 -2.42 33.59 36.84
C ALA A 31 -1.18 32.73 37.13
N THR A 32 -0.94 32.41 38.42
CA THR A 32 0.15 31.54 38.86
C THR A 32 0.00 30.12 38.33
N VAL A 33 -1.22 29.56 38.40
CA VAL A 33 -1.55 28.22 37.89
C VAL A 33 -1.36 28.15 36.38
N CYS A 34 -1.86 29.15 35.64
CA CYS A 34 -1.73 29.22 34.19
C CYS A 34 -0.25 29.32 33.77
N GLY A 35 0.53 30.18 34.44
CA GLY A 35 1.97 30.28 34.19
C GLY A 35 2.74 29.00 34.53
N ALA A 36 2.35 28.28 35.60
CA ALA A 36 2.94 26.99 35.95
C ALA A 36 2.68 25.93 34.87
N ILE A 37 1.43 25.82 34.40
CA ILE A 37 1.04 24.89 33.33
C ILE A 37 1.74 25.24 32.03
N GLN A 38 1.81 26.52 31.65
CA GLN A 38 2.51 26.95 30.43
C GLN A 38 3.99 26.58 30.47
N ARG A 39 4.68 26.76 31.61
CA ARG A 39 6.09 26.37 31.76
C ARG A 39 6.28 24.85 31.63
N VAL A 40 5.39 24.07 32.23
CA VAL A 40 5.46 22.60 32.14
C VAL A 40 5.11 22.13 30.72
N SER A 41 4.08 22.67 30.08
CA SER A 41 3.75 22.39 28.67
C SER A 41 4.90 22.73 27.73
N THR A 42 5.56 23.88 27.93
CA THR A 42 6.69 24.28 27.08
C THR A 42 7.86 23.31 27.26
N ALA A 43 8.22 22.98 28.50
CA ALA A 43 9.26 22.00 28.78
C ALA A 43 8.90 20.61 28.22
N LEU A 44 7.64 20.18 28.32
CA LEU A 44 7.18 18.93 27.72
C LEU A 44 7.34 18.95 26.20
N THR A 45 6.98 20.03 25.51
CA THR A 45 7.18 20.16 24.06
C THR A 45 8.65 20.05 23.67
N GLU A 46 9.55 20.70 24.41
CA GLU A 46 11.00 20.61 24.16
C GLU A 46 11.55 19.19 24.38
N LEU A 47 11.00 18.44 25.35
CA LEU A 47 11.35 17.03 25.55
C LEU A 47 10.65 16.09 24.54
N LEU A 48 9.44 16.42 24.08
CA LEU A 48 8.66 15.59 23.16
C LEU A 48 9.42 15.34 21.86
N ASP A 49 10.15 16.34 21.36
CA ASP A 49 10.97 16.19 20.14
C ASP A 49 12.10 15.15 20.30
N GLY A 50 12.57 14.89 21.52
CA GLY A 50 13.58 13.88 21.82
C GLY A 50 13.04 12.50 22.19
N PHE A 51 11.84 12.42 22.79
CA PHE A 51 11.27 11.18 23.32
C PHE A 51 10.16 10.59 22.45
N VAL A 52 9.44 11.42 21.71
CA VAL A 52 8.30 11.01 20.88
C VAL A 52 8.66 11.21 19.42
N ALA A 53 9.46 10.29 18.90
CA ALA A 53 9.56 10.12 17.46
C ALA A 53 8.24 9.50 16.96
N PHE A 54 7.42 10.29 16.27
CA PHE A 54 6.25 9.74 15.60
C PHE A 54 6.74 8.72 14.56
N PRO A 55 6.31 7.45 14.59
CA PRO A 55 6.85 6.38 13.75
C PRO A 55 6.31 6.48 12.31
N GLY A 56 6.52 7.63 11.67
CA GLY A 56 5.80 8.01 10.46
C GLY A 56 6.63 8.26 9.21
N HIS A 57 7.94 8.55 9.31
CA HIS A 57 8.65 9.16 8.18
C HIS A 57 9.99 8.53 7.80
N LEU A 58 10.79 8.05 8.75
CA LEU A 58 12.06 7.35 8.46
C LEU A 58 11.88 6.14 7.51
N PRO A 59 10.96 5.18 7.75
CA PRO A 59 10.84 4.03 6.86
C PRO A 59 10.21 4.38 5.52
N ILE A 60 9.32 5.37 5.45
CA ILE A 60 8.62 5.69 4.19
C ILE A 60 9.58 6.37 3.21
N GLN A 61 10.44 7.25 3.72
CA GLN A 61 11.42 7.94 2.88
C GLN A 61 12.46 6.95 2.35
N GLU A 62 12.98 6.05 3.18
CA GLU A 62 13.87 4.97 2.74
C GLU A 62 13.24 4.08 1.66
N ILE A 63 11.95 3.74 1.80
CA ILE A 63 11.27 2.93 0.79
C ILE A 63 11.07 3.71 -0.53
N LYS A 64 10.81 5.02 -0.45
CA LYS A 64 10.73 5.90 -1.63
C LYS A 64 12.09 6.01 -2.32
N GLU A 65 13.16 6.24 -1.56
CA GLU A 65 14.53 6.27 -2.06
C GLU A 65 14.92 4.94 -2.72
N GLY A 66 14.52 3.81 -2.11
CA GLY A 66 14.67 2.49 -2.71
C GLY A 66 13.93 2.35 -4.04
N PHE A 67 12.70 2.86 -4.14
CA PHE A 67 11.97 2.89 -5.41
C PHE A 67 12.69 3.75 -6.46
N TYR A 68 13.09 4.98 -6.12
CA TYR A 68 13.76 5.89 -7.04
C TYR A 68 15.09 5.32 -7.54
N THR A 69 15.84 4.66 -6.66
CA THR A 69 17.08 3.95 -7.01
C THR A 69 16.82 2.84 -8.03
N ILE A 70 15.76 2.04 -7.85
CA ILE A 70 15.38 1.00 -8.81
C ILE A 70 14.91 1.62 -10.13
N ALA A 71 14.15 2.71 -10.08
CA ALA A 71 13.65 3.39 -11.27
C ALA A 71 14.78 4.01 -12.12
N ALA A 72 15.69 4.74 -11.49
CA ALA A 72 16.82 5.35 -12.18
C ALA A 72 17.79 4.31 -12.75
N LEU A 73 18.19 3.31 -11.95
CA LEU A 73 19.19 2.33 -12.36
C LEU A 73 18.65 1.29 -13.35
N HIS A 74 17.42 0.80 -13.14
CA HIS A 74 16.93 -0.39 -13.83
C HIS A 74 15.78 -0.11 -14.80
N LEU A 75 14.99 0.95 -14.60
CA LEU A 75 13.92 1.34 -15.53
C LEU A 75 14.36 2.40 -16.55
N LYS A 76 15.65 2.80 -16.53
CA LYS A 76 16.24 3.81 -17.44
C LYS A 76 15.38 5.08 -17.54
N MET A 77 14.77 5.48 -16.43
CA MET A 77 14.03 6.73 -16.36
C MET A 77 15.05 7.85 -16.19
N GLU A 78 14.83 8.97 -16.87
CA GLU A 78 15.58 10.20 -16.56
C GLU A 78 15.28 10.62 -15.11
N PRO A 79 16.25 11.22 -14.39
CA PRO A 79 16.07 11.61 -13.00
C PRO A 79 14.86 12.54 -12.82
N ASP A 80 14.66 13.47 -13.77
CA ASP A 80 13.50 14.39 -13.78
C ASP A 80 12.16 13.64 -13.95
N GLU A 81 12.14 12.54 -14.71
CA GLU A 81 10.94 11.69 -14.89
C GLU A 81 10.67 10.86 -13.63
N ALA A 82 11.73 10.40 -12.94
CA ALA A 82 11.61 9.65 -11.69
C ALA A 82 11.11 10.54 -10.55
N ASP A 83 11.60 11.78 -10.45
CA ASP A 83 11.18 12.74 -9.41
C ASP A 83 9.73 13.20 -9.60
N ALA A 84 9.22 13.18 -10.84
CA ALA A 84 7.82 13.43 -11.13
C ALA A 84 6.86 12.36 -10.59
N ILE A 85 7.36 11.21 -10.12
CA ILE A 85 6.51 10.13 -9.59
C ILE A 85 5.96 10.52 -8.22
N ARG A 86 4.67 10.87 -8.20
CA ARG A 86 3.94 11.14 -6.96
C ARG A 86 3.28 9.87 -6.43
N PHE A 87 3.69 9.46 -5.24
CA PHE A 87 3.07 8.34 -4.53
C PHE A 87 1.95 8.81 -3.62
N SER A 88 0.82 8.11 -3.66
CA SER A 88 -0.23 8.22 -2.64
C SER A 88 0.14 7.44 -1.38
N ARG A 89 0.66 6.21 -1.53
CA ARG A 89 1.07 5.34 -0.42
C ARG A 89 2.23 4.44 -0.84
N VAL A 90 3.19 4.25 0.05
CA VAL A 90 4.31 3.33 -0.16
C VAL A 90 4.58 2.58 1.14
N HIS A 91 4.73 1.27 1.06
CA HIS A 91 5.01 0.41 2.20
C HIS A 91 5.66 -0.89 1.77
N HIS A 92 6.33 -1.58 2.69
CA HIS A 92 6.74 -2.96 2.47
C HIS A 92 5.54 -3.91 2.57
N LEU A 93 5.55 -4.93 1.73
CA LEU A 93 4.56 -6.00 1.74
C LEU A 93 5.01 -7.15 2.64
N GLY A 94 4.09 -7.66 3.47
CA GLY A 94 4.32 -8.81 4.34
C GLY A 94 5.13 -8.52 5.60
N LYS A 95 5.38 -9.57 6.39
CA LYS A 95 6.18 -9.49 7.63
C LYS A 95 7.67 -9.59 7.31
N ALA A 96 8.52 -8.96 8.13
CA ALA A 96 9.96 -9.21 8.09
C ALA A 96 10.20 -10.71 8.36
N LYS A 97 10.87 -11.39 7.44
CA LYS A 97 11.42 -12.71 7.72
C LYS A 97 12.85 -12.51 8.20
N GLY A 98 13.16 -13.02 9.39
CA GLY A 98 14.44 -12.79 10.07
C GLY A 98 15.67 -13.41 9.39
N ASP A 99 15.49 -14.13 8.28
CA ASP A 99 16.57 -14.82 7.59
C ASP A 99 16.31 -14.87 6.07
N GLN A 100 16.21 -13.71 5.42
CA GLN A 100 16.10 -13.66 3.97
C GLN A 100 17.17 -12.76 3.37
N GLN A 101 18.00 -13.38 2.53
CA GLN A 101 18.92 -12.74 1.60
C GLN A 101 18.21 -11.84 0.55
N LYS A 102 16.86 -11.84 0.54
CA LYS A 102 16.03 -11.03 -0.34
C LYS A 102 15.29 -9.95 0.46
N PRO A 103 15.34 -8.68 0.03
CA PRO A 103 14.60 -7.61 0.68
C PRO A 103 13.09 -7.79 0.50
N ARG A 104 12.30 -7.21 1.41
CA ARG A 104 10.84 -7.27 1.33
C ARG A 104 10.31 -6.54 0.10
N PRO A 105 9.29 -7.09 -0.61
CA PRO A 105 8.67 -6.41 -1.73
C PRO A 105 8.11 -5.04 -1.33
N ILE A 106 8.10 -4.09 -2.26
CA ILE A 106 7.58 -2.74 -2.08
C ILE A 106 6.23 -2.64 -2.78
N GLY A 107 5.18 -2.26 -2.03
CA GLY A 107 3.88 -1.91 -2.57
C GLY A 107 3.75 -0.39 -2.70
N ALA A 108 3.68 0.11 -3.93
CA ALA A 108 3.59 1.53 -4.24
C ALA A 108 2.28 1.85 -4.98
N LYS A 109 1.47 2.75 -4.40
CA LYS A 109 0.30 3.32 -5.06
C LYS A 109 0.68 4.64 -5.71
N VAL A 110 0.69 4.64 -7.04
CA VAL A 110 0.97 5.83 -7.85
C VAL A 110 -0.32 6.66 -7.95
N THR A 111 -0.21 7.97 -7.83
CA THR A 111 -1.37 8.85 -7.99
C THR A 111 -1.84 8.86 -9.45
N ASP A 112 -0.90 9.02 -10.38
CA ASP A 112 -1.18 9.15 -11.81
C ASP A 112 -1.22 7.79 -12.51
N SER A 113 -2.36 7.48 -13.14
CA SER A 113 -2.54 6.24 -13.90
C SER A 113 -1.63 6.15 -15.12
N LYS A 114 -1.34 7.29 -15.79
CA LYS A 114 -0.40 7.36 -16.92
C LYS A 114 1.01 6.97 -16.51
N MET A 115 1.47 7.48 -15.36
CA MET A 115 2.79 7.20 -14.82
C MET A 115 2.91 5.71 -14.44
N LYS A 116 1.86 5.14 -13.81
CA LYS A 116 1.78 3.70 -13.58
C LYS A 116 1.96 2.90 -14.86
N SER A 117 1.24 3.23 -15.93
CA SER A 117 1.34 2.52 -17.21
C SER A 117 2.75 2.63 -17.83
N SER A 118 3.44 3.76 -17.65
CA SER A 118 4.84 3.94 -18.06
C SER A 118 5.78 3.01 -17.26
N ILE A 119 5.64 2.98 -15.94
CA ILE A 119 6.42 2.09 -15.06
C ILE A 119 6.20 0.62 -15.43
N MET A 120 4.95 0.23 -15.70
CA MET A 120 4.59 -1.14 -16.08
C MET A 120 5.12 -1.52 -17.46
N SER A 121 5.15 -0.59 -18.43
CA SER A 121 5.68 -0.87 -19.77
C SER A 121 7.19 -1.07 -19.75
N LYS A 122 7.90 -0.23 -18.97
CA LYS A 122 9.36 -0.31 -18.72
C LYS A 122 9.74 -1.52 -17.87
N GLY A 123 8.81 -2.15 -17.14
CA GLY A 123 9.05 -3.38 -16.38
C GLY A 123 9.62 -4.56 -17.20
N LYS A 124 9.47 -4.53 -18.54
CA LYS A 124 10.11 -5.51 -19.44
C LYS A 124 11.64 -5.40 -19.48
N GLU A 125 12.19 -4.23 -19.18
CA GLU A 125 13.63 -3.97 -19.16
C GLU A 125 14.31 -4.64 -17.96
N LEU A 126 13.54 -4.93 -16.92
CA LEU A 126 14.01 -5.60 -15.70
C LEU A 126 14.28 -7.11 -15.86
N LYS A 127 14.10 -7.68 -17.07
CA LYS A 127 14.19 -9.14 -17.27
C LYS A 127 15.51 -9.77 -16.84
N ASN A 128 16.62 -9.05 -16.97
CA ASN A 128 17.96 -9.53 -16.60
C ASN A 128 18.43 -9.01 -15.25
N THR A 129 17.54 -8.33 -14.52
CA THR A 129 17.83 -7.75 -13.22
C THR A 129 17.24 -8.63 -12.13
N VAL A 130 17.70 -8.44 -10.89
CA VAL A 130 17.11 -9.13 -9.75
C VAL A 130 15.71 -8.57 -9.43
N HIS A 131 15.33 -7.41 -9.97
CA HIS A 131 14.06 -6.77 -9.69
C HIS A 131 12.96 -7.16 -10.70
N SER A 132 11.70 -7.05 -10.26
CA SER A 132 10.53 -7.23 -11.10
C SER A 132 9.42 -6.28 -10.68
N VAL A 133 8.64 -5.83 -11.65
CA VAL A 133 7.51 -4.92 -11.46
C VAL A 133 6.23 -5.64 -11.89
N SER A 134 5.21 -5.62 -11.05
CA SER A 134 3.92 -6.27 -11.32
C SER A 134 2.76 -5.47 -10.75
N ASP A 135 1.57 -5.64 -11.33
CA ASP A 135 0.36 -5.03 -10.78
C ASP A 135 -0.06 -5.71 -9.47
N GLN A 136 -0.57 -4.91 -8.52
CA GLN A 136 -1.14 -5.44 -7.29
C GLN A 136 -2.62 -5.78 -7.48
N PHE A 137 -2.95 -7.07 -7.35
CA PHE A 137 -4.33 -7.55 -7.38
C PHE A 137 -4.78 -8.08 -6.01
N PRO A 138 -6.09 -8.01 -5.70
CA PRO A 138 -6.65 -8.68 -4.52
C PRO A 138 -6.32 -10.18 -4.50
N ALA A 139 -6.24 -10.76 -3.30
CA ALA A 139 -5.87 -12.16 -3.11
C ALA A 139 -6.76 -13.14 -3.90
N GLU A 140 -8.05 -12.82 -4.01
CA GLU A 140 -9.01 -13.63 -4.77
C GLU A 140 -8.68 -13.69 -6.26
N ILE A 141 -8.35 -12.54 -6.87
CA ILE A 141 -7.93 -12.46 -8.27
C ILE A 141 -6.63 -13.24 -8.48
N MET A 142 -5.67 -13.13 -7.55
CA MET A 142 -4.42 -13.89 -7.61
C MET A 142 -4.64 -15.40 -7.49
N ARG A 143 -5.57 -15.84 -6.64
CA ARG A 143 -5.94 -17.25 -6.49
C ARG A 143 -6.56 -17.79 -7.78
N ARG A 144 -7.48 -17.06 -8.38
CA ARG A 144 -8.08 -17.40 -9.69
C ARG A 144 -7.02 -17.47 -10.79
N ARG A 145 -6.11 -16.49 -10.88
CA ARG A 145 -4.98 -16.50 -11.83
C ARG A 145 -4.07 -17.70 -11.65
N ARG A 146 -3.82 -18.13 -10.40
CA ARG A 146 -2.99 -19.31 -10.10
C ARG A 146 -3.55 -20.59 -10.72
N LEU A 147 -4.87 -20.75 -10.76
CA LEU A 147 -5.52 -21.91 -11.39
C LEU A 147 -5.37 -21.92 -12.91
N LEU A 148 -5.20 -20.74 -13.53
CA LEU A 148 -5.07 -20.59 -14.98
C LEU A 148 -3.64 -20.78 -15.47
N TYR A 149 -2.62 -20.56 -14.62
CA TYR A 149 -1.21 -20.65 -15.05
C TYR A 149 -0.81 -22.01 -15.69
N PRO A 150 -1.22 -23.18 -15.18
CA PRO A 150 -0.91 -24.45 -15.83
C PRO A 150 -1.49 -24.53 -17.25
N ILE A 151 -2.74 -24.09 -17.41
CA ILE A 151 -3.46 -24.08 -18.69
C ILE A 151 -2.78 -23.12 -19.68
N MET A 152 -2.39 -21.93 -19.20
CA MET A 152 -1.64 -20.96 -20.01
C MET A 152 -0.26 -21.49 -20.42
N ALA A 153 0.41 -22.24 -19.55
CA ALA A 153 1.70 -22.87 -19.86
C ALA A 153 1.56 -23.93 -20.96
N ASP A 154 0.50 -24.74 -20.93
CA ASP A 154 0.23 -25.74 -21.98
C ASP A 154 -0.23 -25.10 -23.29
N ALA A 155 -1.00 -24.02 -23.23
CA ALA A 155 -1.37 -23.22 -24.40
C ALA A 155 -0.14 -22.56 -25.05
N ARG A 156 0.83 -22.10 -24.23
CA ARG A 156 2.11 -21.57 -24.71
C ARG A 156 2.94 -22.63 -25.42
N LYS A 157 3.01 -23.87 -24.90
CA LYS A 157 3.63 -25.00 -25.60
C LYS A 157 2.97 -25.27 -26.95
N SER A 158 1.64 -25.12 -27.00
CA SER A 158 0.82 -25.32 -28.20
C SER A 158 0.84 -24.13 -29.17
N LYS A 159 1.68 -23.11 -28.95
CA LYS A 159 1.78 -21.87 -29.75
C LYS A 159 0.46 -21.10 -29.93
N LYS A 160 -0.48 -21.24 -28.98
CA LYS A 160 -1.76 -20.51 -28.99
C LYS A 160 -1.58 -19.12 -28.41
N ASN A 161 -2.33 -18.14 -28.93
CA ASN A 161 -2.31 -16.78 -28.42
C ASN A 161 -3.19 -16.70 -27.17
N PHE A 162 -2.65 -16.18 -26.07
CA PHE A 162 -3.41 -16.05 -24.82
C PHE A 162 -3.28 -14.67 -24.18
N ILE A 163 -4.39 -14.14 -23.64
CA ILE A 163 -4.44 -12.89 -22.86
C ILE A 163 -5.36 -13.14 -21.66
N GLU A 164 -4.78 -13.24 -20.44
CA GLU A 164 -5.41 -13.41 -19.11
C GLU A 164 -6.42 -14.57 -18.96
N LEU A 165 -7.48 -14.58 -19.78
CA LEU A 165 -8.57 -15.55 -19.83
C LEU A 165 -8.96 -15.96 -21.27
N TYR A 166 -8.40 -15.33 -22.31
CA TYR A 166 -8.72 -15.64 -23.71
C TYR A 166 -7.67 -16.58 -24.30
N ILE A 167 -8.10 -17.64 -24.99
CA ILE A 167 -7.26 -18.52 -25.79
C ILE A 167 -7.76 -18.44 -27.24
N ASP A 168 -6.88 -18.04 -28.16
CA ASP A 168 -7.20 -17.84 -29.58
C ASP A 168 -8.42 -16.91 -29.80
N GLY A 169 -8.52 -15.85 -28.99
CA GLY A 169 -9.61 -14.87 -29.05
C GLY A 169 -10.93 -15.32 -28.41
N LYS A 170 -11.01 -16.54 -27.86
CA LYS A 170 -12.20 -17.05 -27.16
C LYS A 170 -11.98 -17.07 -25.65
N LEU A 171 -12.98 -16.65 -24.88
CA LEU A 171 -12.95 -16.74 -23.42
C LEU A 171 -12.81 -18.23 -23.01
N TYR A 172 -11.79 -18.54 -22.24
CA TYR A 172 -11.56 -19.88 -21.73
C TYR A 172 -12.62 -20.20 -20.69
N ARG A 173 -13.51 -21.14 -21.04
CA ARG A 173 -14.58 -21.60 -20.17
C ARG A 173 -14.33 -23.07 -19.82
N ASN A 174 -14.05 -23.32 -18.55
CA ASN A 174 -13.96 -24.67 -17.99
C ASN A 174 -14.81 -24.69 -16.71
N PRO A 175 -15.95 -25.40 -16.68
CA PRO A 175 -16.83 -25.44 -15.50
C PRO A 175 -16.14 -25.87 -14.19
N ARG A 176 -14.98 -26.55 -14.25
CA ARG A 176 -14.19 -26.93 -13.07
C ARG A 176 -13.18 -25.86 -12.64
N VAL A 177 -12.81 -24.94 -13.51
CA VAL A 177 -11.70 -23.98 -13.32
C VAL A 177 -12.13 -22.53 -13.51
N THR A 178 -13.29 -22.24 -14.07
CA THR A 178 -13.82 -20.89 -14.30
C THR A 178 -15.32 -20.85 -13.97
N TYR A 179 -15.74 -21.56 -12.92
CA TYR A 179 -17.14 -21.61 -12.51
C TYR A 179 -17.67 -20.22 -12.08
N TRP A 180 -16.78 -19.33 -11.65
CA TRP A 180 -17.09 -17.95 -11.26
C TRP A 180 -17.28 -16.99 -12.45
N LEU A 181 -17.17 -17.47 -13.70
CA LEU A 181 -17.37 -16.68 -14.91
C LEU A 181 -18.69 -17.09 -15.56
N SER A 182 -19.72 -16.25 -15.44
CA SER A 182 -20.95 -16.36 -16.22
C SER A 182 -21.09 -15.19 -17.19
N CYS A 183 -21.99 -15.33 -18.16
CA CYS A 183 -22.33 -14.26 -19.09
C CYS A 183 -23.84 -14.05 -19.00
N SER A 184 -24.26 -12.85 -18.63
CA SER A 184 -25.65 -12.40 -18.74
C SER A 184 -25.71 -11.33 -19.83
N GLY A 185 -25.93 -11.74 -21.08
CA GLY A 185 -25.86 -10.84 -22.24
C GLY A 185 -24.43 -10.45 -22.62
N ASP A 186 -24.18 -9.15 -22.79
CA ASP A 186 -22.85 -8.58 -23.13
C ASP A 186 -21.96 -8.34 -21.90
N GLU A 187 -22.46 -8.59 -20.69
CA GLU A 187 -21.72 -8.38 -19.43
C GLU A 187 -21.17 -9.70 -18.86
N ILE A 188 -19.89 -9.66 -18.47
CA ILE A 188 -19.25 -10.73 -17.69
C ILE A 188 -19.68 -10.56 -16.24
N VAL A 189 -20.42 -11.54 -15.71
CA VAL A 189 -20.87 -11.55 -14.32
C VAL A 189 -19.98 -12.49 -13.51
N PHE A 190 -19.47 -11.98 -12.40
CA PHE A 190 -18.65 -12.74 -11.46
C PHE A 190 -19.55 -13.30 -10.36
N HIS A 191 -19.63 -14.63 -10.27
CA HIS A 191 -20.38 -15.29 -9.20
C HIS A 191 -19.42 -15.83 -8.14
N ASP A 192 -19.74 -15.57 -6.87
CA ASP A 192 -18.95 -16.05 -5.73
C ASP A 192 -19.41 -17.46 -5.26
N THR A 193 -20.55 -17.95 -5.75
CA THR A 193 -21.17 -19.24 -5.39
C THR A 193 -21.62 -20.04 -6.63
N LEU A 194 -21.68 -21.36 -6.50
CA LEU A 194 -21.96 -22.31 -7.59
C LEU A 194 -23.44 -22.37 -8.01
N GLU A 195 -24.33 -21.70 -7.26
CA GLU A 195 -25.80 -21.90 -7.35
C GLU A 195 -26.49 -21.01 -8.40
N ASP A 196 -25.77 -20.10 -9.06
CA ASP A 196 -26.38 -19.03 -9.88
C ASP A 196 -25.99 -19.05 -11.38
N LEU A 197 -25.77 -20.22 -12.01
CA LEU A 197 -25.27 -20.28 -13.39
C LEU A 197 -26.38 -20.45 -14.47
N PRO A 198 -26.64 -19.44 -15.32
CA PRO A 198 -27.20 -19.65 -16.65
C PRO A 198 -26.16 -19.53 -17.79
N CYS A 199 -26.65 -19.87 -18.98
CA CYS A 199 -25.99 -20.44 -20.15
C CYS A 199 -24.92 -19.61 -20.92
N THR A 200 -24.45 -20.26 -21.98
CA THR A 200 -23.26 -20.05 -22.81
C THR A 200 -23.46 -19.10 -23.99
N SER A 201 -22.84 -17.92 -23.95
CA SER A 201 -22.18 -17.26 -25.09
C SER A 201 -21.58 -15.91 -24.67
N CYS A 202 -20.63 -15.42 -25.48
CA CYS A 202 -20.18 -14.01 -25.61
C CYS A 202 -18.84 -13.56 -24.95
N LEU A 203 -18.26 -12.52 -25.56
CA LEU A 203 -16.85 -12.11 -25.63
C LEU A 203 -16.46 -10.91 -24.74
N SER A 204 -15.16 -10.86 -24.40
CA SER A 204 -14.26 -9.74 -24.00
C SER A 204 -14.76 -8.49 -23.27
N ALA A 205 -14.38 -8.39 -21.98
CA ALA A 205 -14.10 -7.13 -21.29
C ALA A 205 -12.72 -7.17 -20.58
N PRO A 206 -11.87 -6.12 -20.68
CA PRO A 206 -10.59 -6.05 -19.97
C PRO A 206 -10.79 -5.63 -18.50
N VAL A 207 -10.19 -6.38 -17.57
CA VAL A 207 -10.17 -6.05 -16.13
C VAL A 207 -9.07 -5.03 -15.89
N SER A 208 -9.42 -3.77 -15.64
CA SER A 208 -8.45 -2.73 -15.27
C SER A 208 -7.96 -2.92 -13.83
N GLY A 209 -6.70 -3.30 -13.67
CA GLY A 209 -6.02 -3.32 -12.37
C GLY A 209 -5.85 -1.90 -11.83
N GLY A 210 -6.25 -1.67 -10.57
CA GLY A 210 -6.15 -0.35 -9.91
C GLY A 210 -4.73 0.22 -9.83
N ASN A 211 -4.56 1.45 -9.36
CA ASN A 211 -3.29 2.21 -9.48
C ASN A 211 -2.09 1.73 -8.62
N ALA A 212 -2.11 0.50 -8.11
CA ALA A 212 -1.05 -0.04 -7.25
C ALA A 212 -0.11 -0.97 -8.03
N VAL A 213 1.19 -0.82 -7.76
CA VAL A 213 2.28 -1.57 -8.36
C VAL A 213 3.13 -2.19 -7.26
N ASN A 214 3.56 -3.41 -7.46
CA ASN A 214 4.50 -4.13 -6.61
C ASN A 214 5.86 -4.18 -7.29
N ILE A 215 6.91 -3.89 -6.52
CA ILE A 215 8.29 -4.17 -6.89
C ILE A 215 8.79 -5.30 -6.00
N ASP A 216 9.30 -6.36 -6.61
CA ASP A 216 9.80 -7.55 -5.91
C ASP A 216 11.17 -7.97 -6.44
N VAL A 217 11.94 -8.66 -5.61
CA VAL A 217 13.23 -9.25 -5.95
C VAL A 217 13.02 -10.72 -6.28
N ARG A 218 13.39 -11.12 -7.51
CA ARG A 218 13.23 -12.47 -8.06
C ARG A 218 14.03 -13.52 -7.31
#